data_AF-A0A3A5R0A9-F1
#
_entry.id   AF-A0A3A5R0A9-F1
#
_cell.length_a   1.000
_cell.length_b   1.000
_cell.length_c   1.000
_cell.angle_alpha   90.00
_cell.angle_beta   90.00
_cell.angle_gamma   90.00
#
_symmetry.space_group_name_H-M   'P 1'
#
loop_
_entity.id
_entity.type
_entity.pdbx_description
1 polymer ?
#
loop_
_entity_poly.entity_id
_entity_poly.type
_entity_poly.pdbx_seq_one_letter_code
_entity_poly.pdbx_strand_id
1 'polypeptide(L)'
;NNFKELNGKIGNVEYEQPYYTVVEEYDAVKPYLKHIYITLYLAYTFEDYTLSPGNRLKYTVEGTLNMQRDLNTLIPDEDQQIQWD
;
A
#
# COMPACT_ATOMS: atom_id res chain seq x y z
N ASN A 1 15.39 -5.25 -7.84
CA ASN A 1 15.21 -4.15 -6.86
C ASN A 1 15.32 -2.82 -7.58
N ASN A 2 14.24 -2.36 -8.21
CA ASN A 2 14.22 -1.11 -8.96
C ASN A 2 13.56 -0.02 -8.10
N PHE A 3 14.38 0.74 -7.38
CA PHE A 3 13.93 1.94 -6.69
C PHE A 3 13.73 3.07 -7.71
N LYS A 4 12.53 3.66 -7.74
CA LYS A 4 12.29 4.97 -8.36
C LYS A 4 11.83 5.92 -7.26
N GLU A 5 12.77 6.62 -6.64
CA GLU A 5 12.45 7.81 -5.85
C GLU A 5 11.98 8.91 -6.81
N LEU A 6 10.74 9.37 -6.64
CA LEU A 6 10.23 10.58 -7.30
C LEU A 6 10.06 11.64 -6.22
N ASN A 7 11.16 12.25 -5.79
CA ASN A 7 11.13 13.37 -4.85
C ASN A 7 10.31 14.53 -5.46
N GLY A 8 9.09 14.73 -4.96
CA GLY A 8 8.22 15.84 -5.35
C GLY A 8 8.45 17.06 -4.48
N LYS A 9 8.91 18.17 -5.07
CA LYS A 9 9.13 19.44 -4.38
C LYS A 9 7.99 20.41 -4.69
N ILE A 10 7.24 20.84 -3.67
CA ILE A 10 6.31 21.97 -3.76
C ILE A 10 6.85 23.09 -2.85
N GLY A 11 7.50 24.09 -3.43
CA GLY A 11 8.13 25.17 -2.68
C GLY A 11 9.38 24.72 -1.89
N ASN A 12 9.48 25.11 -0.62
CA ASN A 12 10.59 24.76 0.29
C ASN A 12 10.25 23.61 1.25
N VAL A 13 9.13 22.93 1.03
CA VAL A 13 8.69 21.80 1.88
C VAL A 13 9.06 20.50 1.17
N GLU A 14 9.95 19.73 1.79
CA GLU A 14 10.16 18.32 1.45
C GLU A 14 9.03 17.52 2.09
N TYR A 15 8.18 16.92 1.26
CA TYR A 15 7.23 15.92 1.71
C TYR A 15 7.89 14.56 1.52
N GLU A 16 7.90 13.73 2.56
CA GLU A 16 8.21 12.31 2.39
C GLU A 16 7.22 11.74 1.36
N GLN A 17 7.76 11.28 0.24
CA GLN A 17 6.93 10.74 -0.82
C GLN A 17 6.46 9.35 -0.40
N PRO A 18 5.14 9.08 -0.46
CA PRO A 18 4.64 7.76 -0.17
C PRO A 18 5.23 6.77 -1.17
N TYR A 19 5.63 5.60 -0.68
CA TYR A 19 6.18 4.53 -1.52
C TYR A 19 5.63 3.19 -1.09
N TYR A 20 5.70 2.21 -1.98
CA TYR A 20 5.26 0.85 -1.68
C TYR A 20 6.32 -0.19 -2.07
N THR A 21 6.29 -1.33 -1.39
CA THR A 21 7.07 -2.51 -1.74
C THR A 21 6.14 -3.67 -2.06
N VAL A 22 6.56 -4.51 -3.01
CA VAL A 22 5.88 -5.76 -3.35
C VAL A 22 6.87 -6.90 -3.15
N VAL A 23 6.46 -7.91 -2.39
CA VAL A 23 7.22 -9.13 -2.18
C VAL A 23 6.36 -10.31 -2.62
N GLU A 24 6.92 -11.17 -3.45
CA GLU A 24 6.26 -12.39 -3.93
C GLU A 24 7.04 -13.60 -3.42
N GLU A 25 6.34 -14.57 -2.85
CA GLU A 25 6.90 -15.85 -2.45
C GLU A 25 5.91 -16.99 -2.70
N TYR A 26 6.43 -18.21 -2.90
CA TYR A 26 5.60 -19.40 -3.01
C TYR A 26 5.41 -20.03 -1.63
N ASP A 27 4.21 -20.53 -1.36
CA ASP A 27 3.89 -21.25 -0.12
C ASP A 27 4.77 -22.51 0.01
N ALA A 28 5.29 -22.74 1.21
CA ALA A 28 6.21 -23.85 1.48
C ALA A 28 5.54 -25.24 1.39
N VAL A 29 4.22 -25.32 1.56
CA VAL A 29 3.42 -26.55 1.55
C VAL A 29 2.68 -26.73 0.23
N LYS A 30 2.23 -25.64 -0.39
CA LYS A 30 1.47 -25.59 -1.64
C LYS A 30 2.28 -24.85 -2.72
N PRO A 31 3.12 -25.53 -3.52
CA PRO A 31 3.97 -24.89 -4.52
C PRO A 31 3.24 -24.12 -5.63
N TYR A 32 1.92 -24.30 -5.75
CA TYR A 32 1.08 -23.54 -6.69
C TYR A 32 0.45 -22.28 -6.07
N LEU A 33 0.59 -22.09 -4.76
CA LEU A 33 0.08 -20.94 -4.05
C LEU A 33 1.20 -19.90 -3.97
N LYS A 34 0.94 -18.71 -4.48
CA LYS A 34 1.85 -17.56 -4.40
C LYS A 34 1.26 -16.52 -3.45
N HIS A 35 2.04 -16.11 -2.47
CA HIS A 35 1.73 -14.98 -1.60
C HIS A 35 2.33 -13.70 -2.18
N ILE A 36 1.50 -12.66 -2.29
CA ILE A 36 1.90 -11.31 -2.65
C ILE A 36 1.67 -10.40 -1.46
N TYR A 37 2.75 -9.85 -0.91
CA TYR A 37 2.71 -8.85 0.16
C TYR A 37 2.97 -7.47 -0.42
N ILE A 38 2.03 -6.56 -0.20
CA ILE A 38 2.12 -5.15 -0.58
C ILE A 38 2.20 -4.33 0.70
N THR A 39 3.29 -3.59 0.87
CA THR A 39 3.48 -2.70 2.00
C THR A 39 3.55 -1.26 1.51
N LEU A 40 2.61 -0.42 1.93
CA LEU A 40 2.53 1.01 1.60
C LEU A 40 3.00 1.84 2.79
N TYR A 41 3.97 2.72 2.57
CA TYR A 41 4.49 3.68 3.54
C TYR A 41 3.92 5.05 3.19
N LEU A 42 3.27 5.70 4.16
CA LEU A 42 2.56 6.95 3.93
C LEU A 42 2.67 7.90 5.12
N ALA A 43 2.89 9.17 4.81
CA ALA A 43 2.84 10.28 5.74
C ALA A 43 2.05 11.42 5.08
N TYR A 44 0.90 11.81 5.64
CA TYR A 44 0.10 12.90 5.11
C TYR A 44 -0.65 13.65 6.22
N THR A 45 -0.98 14.91 5.94
CA THR A 45 -1.84 15.72 6.80
C THR A 45 -3.12 16.08 6.08
N PHE A 46 -4.25 16.06 6.77
CA PHE A 46 -5.52 16.52 6.23
C PHE A 46 -6.30 17.34 7.26
N GLU A 47 -7.20 18.20 6.77
CA GLU A 47 -8.15 18.95 7.61
C GLU A 47 -9.54 18.34 7.49
N ASP A 48 -10.10 17.88 8.60
CA ASP A 48 -11.51 17.49 8.68
C ASP A 48 -12.36 18.72 9.03
N TYR A 49 -13.29 19.05 8.14
CA TYR A 49 -14.26 20.13 8.30
C TYR A 49 -15.70 19.61 8.40
N THR A 50 -15.87 18.29 8.54
CA THR A 50 -17.17 17.60 8.53
C THR A 50 -17.59 17.11 9.92
N LEU A 51 -16.65 16.69 10.77
CA LEU A 51 -16.95 16.13 12.08
C LEU A 51 -17.45 17.15 13.11
N SER A 52 -17.08 18.42 12.97
CA SER A 52 -17.46 19.48 13.92
C SER A 52 -17.85 20.76 13.16
N PRO A 53 -19.14 21.11 13.08
CA PRO A 53 -19.58 22.31 12.40
C PRO A 53 -18.87 23.58 12.90
N GLY A 54 -18.21 24.29 12.00
CA GLY A 54 -17.47 25.52 12.32
C GLY A 54 -16.04 25.32 12.81
N ASN A 55 -15.61 24.09 13.09
CA ASN A 55 -14.24 23.76 13.48
C ASN A 55 -13.52 23.01 12.35
N ARG A 56 -12.26 23.37 12.11
CA ARG A 56 -11.36 22.61 11.24
C ARG A 56 -10.36 21.87 12.10
N LEU A 57 -10.41 20.53 12.05
CA LEU A 57 -9.53 19.67 12.82
C LEU A 57 -8.40 19.20 11.92
N LYS A 58 -7.16 19.54 12.26
CA LYS A 58 -5.98 19.12 11.50
C LYS A 58 -5.46 17.79 12.04
N TYR A 59 -5.36 16.79 11.17
CA TYR A 59 -4.83 15.47 11.48
C TYR A 59 -3.53 15.21 10.73
N THR A 60 -2.63 14.47 11.37
CA THR A 60 -1.41 13.92 10.76
C THR A 60 -1.49 12.42 10.84
N VAL A 61 -1.32 11.74 9.71
CA VAL A 61 -1.32 10.29 9.59
C VAL A 61 0.05 9.88 9.08
N GLU A 62 0.72 9.03 9.84
CA GLU A 62 2.05 8.50 9.52
C GLU A 62 2.07 7.02 9.88
N GLY A 63 2.51 6.19 8.94
CA GLY A 63 2.68 4.77 9.19
C GLY A 63 2.69 3.92 7.93
N THR A 64 2.39 2.64 8.14
CA THR A 64 2.51 1.61 7.13
C THR A 64 1.21 0.82 7.02
N LEU A 65 0.74 0.57 5.80
CA LEU A 65 -0.37 -0.32 5.49
C LEU A 65 0.17 -1.60 4.85
N ASN A 66 -0.26 -2.76 5.34
CA ASN A 66 0.11 -4.06 4.78
C ASN A 66 -1.13 -4.74 4.17
N MET A 67 -0.96 -5.30 2.98
CA MET A 67 -1.95 -6.12 2.29
C MET A 67 -1.29 -7.42 1.85
N GLN A 68 -2.01 -8.53 2.00
CA GLN A 68 -1.64 -9.83 1.43
C GLN A 68 -2.68 -10.26 0.40
N ARG A 69 -2.22 -10.87 -0.68
CA ARG A 69 -3.06 -11.60 -1.65
C ARG A 69 -2.46 -12.97 -1.91
N ASP A 70 -3.33 -13.97 -1.95
CA ASP A 70 -2.95 -15.33 -2.27
C ASP A 70 -3.45 -15.66 -3.68
N LEU A 71 -2.54 -16.12 -4.56
CA LEU A 71 -2.82 -16.47 -5.95
C LEU A 71 -2.60 -17.96 -6.19
N ASN A 72 -3.60 -18.63 -6.75
CA ASN A 72 -3.46 -19.99 -7.24
C ASN A 72 -2.93 -20.00 -8.68
N THR A 73 -1.64 -20.27 -8.86
CA THR A 73 -0.96 -20.23 -10.17
C THR A 73 -1.37 -21.35 -11.13
N LEU A 74 -2.24 -22.29 -10.73
CA LEU A 74 -2.81 -23.28 -11.64
C LEU A 74 -3.97 -22.72 -12.46
N ILE A 75 -4.58 -21.61 -12.02
CA ILE A 75 -5.63 -20.93 -12.76
C ILE A 75 -4.96 -19.99 -13.77
N PRO A 76 -5.20 -20.14 -15.09
CA PRO A 76 -4.49 -19.34 -16.09
C PRO A 76 -4.97 -17.88 -16.17
N ASP A 77 -6.21 -17.61 -15.78
CA ASP A 77 -6.79 -16.26 -15.78
C ASP A 77 -6.42 -15.53 -14.48
N GLU A 78 -5.68 -14.42 -14.59
CA GLU A 78 -5.10 -13.68 -13.45
C GLU A 78 -6.16 -13.17 -12.46
N ASP A 79 -7.32 -12.74 -12.92
CA ASP A 79 -8.40 -12.25 -12.07
C ASP A 79 -9.03 -13.38 -11.25
N GLN A 80 -9.10 -14.59 -11.82
CA GLN A 80 -9.62 -15.80 -11.15
C GLN A 80 -8.58 -16.50 -10.26
N GLN A 81 -7.30 -16.10 -10.27
CA GLN A 81 -6.27 -16.69 -9.41
C GLN A 81 -6.46 -16.33 -7.94
N ILE A 82 -7.10 -15.19 -7.64
CA ILE A 82 -7.18 -14.64 -6.29
C ILE A 82 -8.04 -15.52 -5.38
N GLN A 83 -7.47 -15.95 -4.26
CA GLN A 83 -8.18 -16.61 -3.17
C GLN A 83 -8.62 -15.57 -2.14
N TRP A 84 -9.93 -15.48 -1.87
CA TRP A 84 -10.54 -14.50 -0.99
C TRP A 84 -10.95 -15.06 0.39
N ASP A 85 -10.63 -16.33 0.63
CA ASP A 85 -11.07 -17.11 1.80
C ASP A 85 -10.39 -16.67 3.11
#